data_AF-A0A1Q3BR27-F1
#
_entry.id   AF-A0A1Q3BR27-F1
#
_cell.length_a   1.000
_cell.length_b   1.000
_cell.length_c   1.000
_cell.angle_alpha   90.00
_cell.angle_beta   90.00
_cell.angle_gamma   90.00
#
_symmetry.space_group_name_H-M   'P 1'
#
loop_
_entity.id
_entity.type
_entity.pdbx_description
1 polymer ?
#
loop_
_entity_poly.entity_id
_entity_poly.type
_entity_poly.pdbx_seq_one_letter_code
_entity_poly.pdbx_strand_id
1 'polypeptide(L)'
;MEAIVSTRHLLMKFPTRFGVGEARGDQQAARQCYKTAVADREKDKVLPIANVELRGDVEPERPQPVEDVVQVPLEAGNSERVFQVGSHLGEVEQGELITFL
;
A
#
# COMPACT_ATOMS: atom_id res chain seq x y z
N MET A 1 13.74 -2.61 28.86
CA MET A 1 12.50 -3.33 29.19
C MET A 1 11.63 -3.24 27.95
N GLU A 2 11.49 -4.32 27.20
CA GLU A 2 10.93 -4.28 25.84
C GLU A 2 9.57 -5.00 25.81
N ALA A 3 8.56 -4.32 25.28
CA ALA A 3 7.22 -4.88 25.09
C ALA A 3 7.13 -5.53 23.71
N ILE A 4 6.44 -6.66 23.61
CA ILE A 4 6.23 -7.38 22.35
C ILE A 4 4.81 -7.08 21.86
N VAL A 5 4.70 -6.54 20.64
CA VAL A 5 3.41 -6.19 20.02
C VAL A 5 3.10 -7.13 18.87
N SER A 6 1.91 -7.72 18.88
CA SER A 6 1.33 -8.42 17.74
C SER A 6 0.24 -7.56 17.12
N THR A 7 0.57 -6.91 16.00
CA THR A 7 -0.39 -6.10 15.22
C THR A 7 -1.54 -6.96 14.70
N ARG A 8 -1.25 -8.18 14.22
CA ARG A 8 -2.26 -9.14 13.74
C ARG A 8 -3.34 -9.48 14.77
N HIS A 9 -2.95 -9.61 16.04
CA HIS A 9 -3.88 -9.97 17.13
C HIS A 9 -4.26 -8.77 18.02
N LEU A 10 -3.76 -7.57 17.68
CA LEU A 10 -3.86 -6.36 18.49
C LEU A 10 -3.51 -6.62 19.97
N LEU A 11 -2.45 -7.39 20.22
CA LEU A 11 -2.07 -7.81 21.58
C LEU A 11 -0.67 -7.31 21.88
N MET A 12 -0.50 -6.60 22.99
CA MET A 12 0.79 -6.17 23.52
C MET A 12 1.07 -6.93 24.81
N LYS A 13 2.25 -7.54 24.91
CA LYS A 13 2.76 -8.16 26.14
C LYS A 13 3.92 -7.33 26.67
N PHE A 14 3.90 -7.04 27.96
CA PHE A 14 4.95 -6.24 28.60
C PHE A 14 5.32 -6.84 29.96
N PRO A 15 6.60 -6.79 30.35
CA PRO A 15 7.02 -7.25 31.66
C PRO A 15 6.43 -6.36 32.77
N THR A 16 6.10 -6.97 33.89
CA THR A 16 5.61 -6.35 35.12
C THR A 16 6.39 -6.89 36.31
N ARG A 17 6.23 -6.27 37.49
CA ARG A 17 6.88 -6.74 38.73
C ARG A 17 6.47 -8.16 39.13
N PHE A 18 5.33 -8.64 38.62
CA PHE A 18 4.72 -9.92 39.00
C PHE A 18 4.62 -10.92 37.83
N GLY A 19 5.28 -10.66 36.69
CA GLY A 19 5.20 -11.51 35.50
C GLY A 19 4.94 -10.72 34.23
N VAL A 20 4.12 -11.25 33.32
CA VAL A 20 3.82 -10.60 32.04
C VAL A 20 2.40 -10.02 32.05
N GLY A 21 2.30 -8.72 31.81
CA GLY A 21 1.04 -8.03 31.58
C GLY A 21 0.64 -8.10 30.11
N GLU A 22 -0.66 -8.10 29.84
CA GLU A 22 -1.22 -8.14 28.50
C GLU A 22 -2.22 -7.00 28.31
N ALA A 23 -2.10 -6.28 27.20
CA ALA A 23 -3.06 -5.27 26.74
C ALA A 23 -3.62 -5.71 25.39
N ARG A 24 -4.93 -5.93 25.31
CA ARG A 24 -5.62 -6.36 24.09
C ARG A 24 -6.43 -5.23 23.50
N GLY A 25 -6.22 -4.95 22.22
CA GLY A 25 -6.98 -4.00 21.44
C GLY A 25 -8.29 -4.59 20.95
N ASP A 26 -9.26 -3.71 20.76
CA ASP A 26 -10.54 -4.00 20.13
C ASP A 26 -10.42 -3.92 18.60
N GLN A 27 -10.61 -5.05 17.94
CA GLN A 27 -10.50 -5.15 16.48
C GLN A 27 -11.60 -4.39 15.75
N GLN A 28 -12.81 -4.33 16.31
CA GLN A 28 -13.92 -3.60 15.70
C GLN A 28 -13.67 -2.10 15.79
N ALA A 29 -13.28 -1.61 16.98
CA ALA A 29 -12.91 -0.21 17.17
C ALA A 29 -11.74 0.19 16.27
N ALA A 30 -10.68 -0.63 16.18
CA ALA A 30 -9.53 -0.37 15.33
C ALA A 30 -9.92 -0.28 13.83
N ARG A 31 -10.77 -1.20 13.36
CA ARG A 31 -11.29 -1.17 11.98
C ARG A 31 -12.13 0.08 11.72
N GLN A 32 -12.96 0.47 12.68
CA GLN A 32 -13.78 1.67 12.56
C GLN A 32 -12.91 2.92 12.50
N CYS A 33 -11.94 3.06 13.41
CA CYS A 33 -10.97 4.16 13.41
C CYS A 33 -10.20 4.24 12.10
N TYR A 34 -9.75 3.12 11.55
CA TYR A 34 -9.06 3.09 10.25
C TYR A 34 -9.96 3.58 9.11
N LYS A 35 -11.19 3.06 9.02
CA LYS A 35 -12.16 3.50 8.00
C LYS A 35 -12.46 4.98 8.11
N THR A 36 -12.68 5.49 9.32
CA THR A 36 -12.90 6.91 9.57
C THR A 36 -11.68 7.71 9.18
N ALA A 37 -10.48 7.35 9.63
CA ALA A 37 -9.25 8.09 9.31
C ALA A 37 -8.93 8.12 7.82
N VAL A 38 -9.19 7.04 7.08
CA VAL A 38 -9.03 7.00 5.61
C VAL A 38 -10.10 7.82 4.91
N ALA A 39 -11.36 7.74 5.33
CA ALA A 39 -12.45 8.52 4.74
C ALA A 39 -12.35 10.03 5.06
N ASP A 40 -11.82 10.40 6.24
CA ASP A 40 -11.63 11.80 6.64
C ASP A 40 -10.46 12.48 5.91
N ARG A 41 -9.53 11.70 5.30
CA ARG A 41 -8.53 12.23 4.38
C ARG A 41 -9.14 12.82 3.10
N GLU A 42 -10.32 12.40 2.69
CA GLU A 42 -11.07 13.07 1.61
C GLU A 42 -11.74 14.38 2.07
N LYS A 43 -11.77 14.64 3.37
CA LYS A 43 -12.48 15.78 3.99
C LYS A 43 -11.62 16.57 4.96
N ASP A 44 -10.33 16.74 4.70
CA ASP A 44 -9.49 17.81 5.27
C ASP A 44 -9.64 18.06 6.80
N LYS A 45 -9.97 17.01 7.56
CA LYS A 45 -10.20 17.06 9.00
C LYS A 45 -9.30 16.04 9.65
N VAL A 46 -8.13 16.54 10.03
CA VAL A 46 -7.13 15.81 10.80
C VAL A 46 -7.74 15.47 12.16
N LEU A 47 -8.06 14.19 12.38
CA LEU A 47 -8.29 13.69 13.74
C LEU A 47 -6.93 13.68 14.46
N PRO A 48 -6.80 14.34 15.64
CA PRO A 48 -5.53 14.42 16.33
C PRO A 48 -5.25 13.09 17.03
N ILE A 49 -4.68 12.13 16.29
CA ILE A 49 -3.99 11.00 16.89
C ILE A 49 -2.60 11.51 17.27
N ALA A 50 -2.47 12.03 18.49
CA ALA A 50 -1.32 12.80 18.97
C ALA A 50 0.06 12.10 18.87
N ASN A 51 0.09 10.79 18.62
CA ASN A 51 1.31 9.96 18.75
C ASN A 51 1.66 9.17 17.48
N VAL A 52 1.00 9.42 16.35
CA VAL A 52 1.41 8.84 15.07
C VAL A 52 1.98 9.96 14.23
N GLU A 53 3.30 9.97 14.08
CA GLU A 53 3.93 10.59 12.91
C GLU A 53 3.42 9.80 11.71
N LEU A 54 2.24 10.18 11.21
CA LEU A 54 1.85 9.85 9.86
C LEU A 54 2.98 10.44 9.05
N ARG A 55 3.80 9.61 8.39
CA ARG A 55 4.67 10.08 7.31
C ARG A 55 3.74 10.79 6.32
N GLY A 56 3.58 12.09 6.54
CA GLY A 56 2.77 12.96 5.71
C GLY A 56 3.42 12.97 4.35
N ASP A 57 2.60 12.73 3.33
CA ASP A 57 2.87 12.98 1.92
C ASP A 57 4.29 12.64 1.43
N VAL A 58 4.84 11.53 1.91
CA VAL A 58 5.80 10.83 1.06
C VAL A 58 4.91 10.13 0.05
N GLU A 59 4.76 10.77 -1.13
CA GLU A 59 4.38 10.06 -2.35
C GLU A 59 5.09 8.71 -2.27
N PRO A 60 4.35 7.57 -2.27
CA PRO A 60 5.03 6.29 -2.26
C PRO A 60 6.04 6.38 -3.40
N GLU A 61 7.33 6.19 -3.10
CA GLU A 61 8.34 6.05 -4.14
C GLU A 61 7.90 4.82 -4.94
N ARG A 62 7.05 5.04 -5.93
CA ARG A 62 6.69 4.02 -6.90
C ARG A 62 8.02 3.74 -7.59
N PRO A 63 8.51 2.51 -7.55
CA PRO A 63 9.67 2.14 -8.34
C PRO A 63 9.36 2.59 -9.77
N GLN A 64 10.11 3.57 -10.26
CA GLN A 64 10.02 3.94 -11.66
C GLN A 64 10.57 2.76 -12.46
N PRO A 65 10.04 2.50 -13.66
CA PRO A 65 10.66 1.56 -14.59
C PRO A 65 12.16 1.84 -14.67
N VAL A 66 12.96 0.78 -14.53
CA VAL A 66 14.43 0.88 -14.62
C VAL A 66 14.87 1.29 -16.03
N GLU A 67 14.01 1.02 -17.01
CA GLU A 67 14.20 1.32 -18.43
C GLU A 67 13.05 2.17 -18.94
N ASP A 68 13.29 2.93 -20.01
CA ASP A 68 12.23 3.67 -20.70
C ASP A 68 11.16 2.72 -21.21
N VAL A 69 9.90 3.17 -21.18
CA VAL A 69 8.74 2.39 -21.63
C VAL A 69 8.14 2.97 -22.89
N VAL A 70 7.63 2.10 -23.76
CA VAL A 70 6.91 2.44 -24.99
C VAL A 70 5.45 2.01 -24.88
N GLN A 71 4.54 2.78 -25.47
CA GLN A 71 3.13 2.44 -25.54
C GLN A 71 2.85 1.56 -26.75
N VAL A 72 2.20 0.43 -26.51
CA VAL A 72 1.86 -0.55 -27.54
C VAL A 72 0.34 -0.72 -27.58
N PRO A 73 -0.31 -0.59 -28.76
CA PRO A 73 -1.71 -0.90 -28.92
C PRO A 73 -1.97 -2.39 -28.75
N LEU A 74 -2.99 -2.74 -27.96
CA LEU A 74 -3.45 -4.11 -27.81
C LEU A 74 -4.14 -4.64 -29.08
N GLU A 75 -4.81 -3.76 -29.81
CA GLU A 75 -5.52 -4.09 -31.04
C GLU A 75 -5.14 -3.12 -32.15
N ALA A 76 -4.91 -3.64 -33.36
CA ALA A 76 -4.61 -2.83 -34.52
C ALA A 76 -5.77 -1.87 -34.82
N GLY A 77 -5.49 -0.56 -34.77
CA GLY A 77 -6.48 0.49 -35.03
C GLY A 77 -7.23 1.01 -33.81
N ASN A 78 -6.97 0.50 -32.60
CA ASN A 78 -7.58 1.00 -31.36
C ASN A 78 -6.52 1.71 -30.48
N SER A 79 -6.46 3.03 -30.57
CA SER A 79 -5.52 3.85 -29.78
C SER A 79 -5.93 4.05 -28.32
N GLU A 80 -7.12 3.60 -27.91
CA GLU A 80 -7.59 3.72 -26.52
C GLU A 80 -7.12 2.56 -25.65
N ARG A 81 -6.89 1.38 -26.24
CA ARG A 81 -6.42 0.18 -25.54
C ARG A 81 -4.91 0.02 -25.74
N VAL A 82 -4.12 0.71 -24.92
CA VAL A 82 -2.65 0.63 -24.93
C VAL A 82 -2.10 0.07 -23.62
N PHE A 83 -0.96 -0.61 -23.69
CA PHE A 83 -0.18 -1.02 -22.52
C PHE A 83 1.27 -0.56 -22.65
N GLN A 84 1.99 -0.50 -21.53
CA GLN A 84 3.38 -0.05 -21.48
C GLN A 84 4.31 -1.26 -21.36
N VAL A 85 5.33 -1.32 -22.22
CA VAL A 85 6.42 -2.32 -22.17
C VAL A 85 7.77 -1.64 -22.18
N GLY A 86 8.80 -2.32 -21.70
CA GLY A 86 10.18 -1.83 -21.77
C GLY A 86 10.60 -1.60 -23.21
N SER A 87 11.33 -0.50 -23.46
CA SER A 87 11.83 -0.09 -24.78
C SER A 87 12.80 -1.10 -25.41
N HIS A 88 13.41 -1.97 -24.60
CA HIS A 88 14.30 -3.03 -25.07
C HIS A 88 13.57 -4.34 -25.43
N LEU A 89 12.24 -4.43 -25.27
CA LEU A 89 11.46 -5.62 -25.63
C LEU A 89 11.46 -5.80 -27.16
N GLY A 90 11.79 -7.00 -27.64
CA GLY A 90 11.84 -7.26 -29.08
C GLY A 90 10.44 -7.29 -29.72
N GLU A 91 10.35 -6.95 -31.02
CA GLU A 91 9.07 -6.93 -31.76
C GLU A 91 8.34 -8.28 -31.74
N VAL A 92 9.10 -9.39 -31.75
CA VAL A 92 8.55 -10.76 -31.69
C VAL A 92 7.89 -11.01 -30.33
N GLU A 93 8.59 -10.68 -29.25
CA GLU A 93 8.11 -10.86 -27.87
C GLU A 93 6.91 -9.95 -27.58
N GLN A 94 6.92 -8.74 -28.14
CA GLN A 94 5.79 -7.82 -28.09
C GLN A 94 4.55 -8.42 -28.79
N GLY A 95 4.73 -9.04 -29.95
CA GLY A 95 3.64 -9.74 -30.66
C GLY A 95 3.07 -10.93 -29.89
N GLU A 96 3.93 -11.71 -29.24
CA GLU A 96 3.51 -12.80 -28.33
C GLU A 96 2.73 -12.26 -27.14
N LEU A 97 3.17 -11.15 -26.55
CA LEU A 97 2.49 -10.50 -25.42
C LEU A 97 1.11 -9.98 -25.80
N ILE A 98 0.98 -9.35 -26.98
CA ILE A 98 -0.32 -8.89 -27.51
C ILE A 98 -1.26 -10.08 -27.70
N THR A 99 -0.74 -11.21 -28.19
CA THR A 99 -1.55 -12.43 -28.42
C THR A 99 -1.99 -13.09 -27.12
N PHE A 100 -1.20 -12.95 -26.04
CA PHE A 100 -1.50 -13.52 -24.73
C PHE A 100 -2.60 -12.77 -23.96
N LEU A 101 -2.63 -11.44 -24.08
CA LEU A 101 -3.53 -10.53 -23.35
C LEU A 101 -4.93 -10.46 -23.96
#